data_AF-A0A160F713-F1
#
_entry.id   AF-A0A160F713-F1
#
_cell.length_a   1.000
_cell.length_b   1.000
_cell.length_c   1.000
_cell.angle_alpha   90.00
_cell.angle_beta   90.00
_cell.angle_gamma   90.00
#
_symmetry.space_group_name_H-M   'P 1'
#
loop_
_entity.id
_entity.type
_entity.pdbx_description
1 polymer ?
#
loop_
_entity_poly.entity_id
_entity_poly.type
_entity_poly.pdbx_seq_one_letter_code
_entity_poly.pdbx_strand_id
1 'polypeptide(L)'
;MIPMASRELTPVESHTNDSSLLARSGSLKQEHSKNIGLSIFLVAVRTITLKIKEIIVVEGKDDTVAVQRAVQADTIETNGSAINEETIERIKLAKETRGVIILTDPDFPGEKIRKTIAEHVPGCKHAFLPKQSALSKKGKGVGVEYATVEAIRQALEHVYEEAVEWEEEITFNDLLVAGLVGGALAKARRQRLGQLLKIGYTNGKQLHKRLQMFRISKHAFYDALQQVLREEKEND
;
A
#
# COMPACT_ATOMS: atom_id res chain seq x y z
N MET A 1 -15.76 99.51 -21.56
CA MET A 1 -15.92 100.39 -20.38
C MET A 1 -16.88 99.73 -19.41
N ILE A 2 -16.37 99.47 -18.21
CA ILE A 2 -16.91 99.14 -16.86
C ILE A 2 -18.29 99.81 -16.57
N PRO A 3 -19.11 99.52 -15.50
CA PRO A 3 -19.08 98.52 -14.40
C PRO A 3 -20.44 97.82 -14.04
N MET A 4 -20.43 96.67 -13.35
CA MET A 4 -20.62 96.41 -11.88
C MET A 4 -21.90 96.96 -11.22
N ALA A 5 -22.69 96.07 -10.60
CA ALA A 5 -23.41 96.34 -9.36
C ALA A 5 -23.81 95.05 -8.62
N SER A 6 -23.36 94.93 -7.37
CA SER A 6 -23.73 93.94 -6.35
C SER A 6 -25.05 94.31 -5.67
N ARG A 7 -25.81 93.33 -5.14
CA ARG A 7 -26.73 93.53 -4.00
C ARG A 7 -27.17 92.21 -3.31
N GLU A 8 -26.51 91.95 -2.19
CA GLU A 8 -26.99 91.61 -0.83
C GLU A 8 -28.44 91.18 -0.46
N LEU A 9 -28.47 90.27 0.56
CA LEU A 9 -29.39 90.07 1.73
C LEU A 9 -30.59 89.08 1.67
N THR A 10 -30.34 87.84 2.18
CA THR A 10 -30.93 87.09 3.35
C THR A 10 -32.43 87.21 3.76
N PRO A 11 -32.99 86.41 4.73
CA PRO A 11 -32.71 85.07 5.32
C PRO A 11 -34.00 84.19 5.50
N VAL A 12 -33.92 83.06 6.23
CA VAL A 12 -34.83 82.54 7.31
C VAL A 12 -34.61 81.02 7.45
N GLU A 13 -33.78 80.56 8.39
CA GLU A 13 -34.15 79.90 9.68
C GLU A 13 -35.12 78.71 9.52
N SER A 14 -34.81 77.51 10.01
CA SER A 14 -34.73 77.24 11.44
C SER A 14 -34.31 75.79 11.72
N HIS A 15 -33.43 75.63 12.72
CA HIS A 15 -33.52 74.71 13.88
C HIS A 15 -33.91 73.23 13.63
N THR A 16 -33.23 72.22 14.15
CA THR A 16 -32.37 72.11 15.34
C THR A 16 -31.63 70.78 15.30
N ASN A 17 -30.34 70.84 15.67
CA ASN A 17 -29.65 70.03 16.69
C ASN A 17 -30.21 68.65 17.07
N ASP A 18 -29.40 67.67 17.45
CA ASP A 18 -27.95 67.44 17.51
C ASP A 18 -27.85 66.11 18.27
N SER A 19 -26.64 65.58 18.33
CA SER A 19 -26.11 64.67 19.34
C SER A 19 -25.95 63.25 18.82
N SER A 20 -24.84 62.95 18.14
CA SER A 20 -23.51 62.72 18.73
C SER A 20 -23.48 61.37 19.45
N LEU A 21 -22.70 60.40 18.96
CA LEU A 21 -21.40 59.97 19.50
C LEU A 21 -21.41 58.44 19.23
N LEU A 22 -20.42 57.72 18.76
CA LEU A 22 -18.96 57.83 18.62
C LEU A 22 -18.61 57.07 17.33
N ALA A 23 -17.75 57.58 16.45
CA ALA A 23 -16.30 57.33 16.45
C ALA A 23 -15.94 55.83 16.58
N ARG A 24 -15.15 55.19 15.73
CA ARG A 24 -14.12 55.71 14.82
C ARG A 24 -13.59 54.58 13.92
N SER A 25 -13.17 54.99 12.72
CA SER A 25 -12.04 54.49 11.92
C SER A 25 -11.96 53.04 11.46
N GLY A 26 -11.83 52.86 10.14
CA GLY A 26 -10.86 51.90 9.60
C GLY A 26 -11.24 51.23 8.29
N SER A 27 -11.05 51.92 7.17
CA SER A 27 -10.90 51.27 5.85
C SER A 27 -9.85 50.18 5.90
N LEU A 28 -10.07 49.05 5.20
CA LEU A 28 -9.15 48.48 4.20
C LEU A 28 -9.62 47.11 3.69
N LYS A 29 -9.53 46.97 2.36
CA LYS A 29 -9.38 45.75 1.53
C LYS A 29 -10.63 44.99 1.06
N GLN A 30 -11.02 45.36 -0.16
CA GLN A 30 -11.32 44.39 -1.23
C GLN A 30 -10.13 43.42 -1.39
N GLU A 31 -10.40 42.13 -1.38
CA GLU A 31 -9.75 41.04 -2.15
C GLU A 31 -10.02 39.72 -1.42
N HIS A 32 -10.89 38.86 -1.95
CA HIS A 32 -10.81 37.39 -1.92
C HIS A 32 -12.18 36.78 -2.23
N SER A 33 -12.49 36.62 -3.51
CA SER A 33 -13.53 35.67 -3.91
C SER A 33 -13.29 35.16 -5.33
N LYS A 34 -12.13 34.51 -5.55
CA LYS A 34 -11.84 33.74 -6.78
C LYS A 34 -11.01 32.46 -6.54
N ASN A 35 -10.93 31.94 -5.32
CA ASN A 35 -10.13 30.73 -5.03
C ASN A 35 -10.90 29.57 -4.39
N ILE A 36 -12.22 29.65 -4.31
CA ILE A 36 -13.02 28.61 -3.63
C ILE A 36 -13.38 27.45 -4.58
N GLY A 37 -13.18 27.62 -5.89
CA GLY A 37 -13.48 26.60 -6.91
C GLY A 37 -12.35 25.64 -7.25
N LEU A 38 -11.09 25.96 -6.90
CA LEU A 38 -9.92 25.12 -7.25
C LEU A 38 -9.49 24.19 -6.09
N SER A 39 -9.91 24.50 -4.86
CA SER A 39 -9.52 23.74 -3.66
C SER A 39 -10.40 22.51 -3.42
N ILE A 40 -11.61 22.44 -4.00
CA ILE A 40 -12.54 21.32 -3.81
C ILE A 40 -12.24 20.15 -4.76
N PHE A 41 -11.58 20.40 -5.90
CA PHE A 41 -11.16 19.34 -6.81
C PHE A 41 -9.93 18.54 -6.31
N LEU A 42 -9.21 19.06 -5.31
CA LEU A 42 -8.01 18.44 -4.74
C LEU A 42 -8.33 17.36 -3.67
N VAL A 43 -9.58 17.26 -3.21
CA VAL A 43 -9.93 16.46 -2.01
C VAL A 43 -10.34 15.01 -2.29
N ALA A 44 -10.45 14.58 -3.56
CA ALA A 44 -10.81 13.19 -3.84
C ALA A 44 -10.23 12.60 -5.14
N VAL A 45 -8.95 12.88 -5.45
CA VAL A 45 -8.19 11.84 -6.14
C VAL A 45 -7.94 10.77 -5.08
N ARG A 46 -8.93 9.89 -4.87
CA ARG A 46 -8.64 8.53 -4.42
C ARG A 46 -7.60 8.05 -5.42
N THR A 47 -6.32 8.06 -5.04
CA THR A 47 -5.29 7.38 -5.82
C THR A 47 -5.82 5.98 -5.99
N ILE A 48 -6.26 5.64 -7.20
CA ILE A 48 -6.63 4.28 -7.55
C ILE A 48 -5.30 3.54 -7.46
N THR A 49 -5.04 2.97 -6.29
CA THR A 49 -3.82 2.20 -6.06
C THR A 49 -4.00 0.92 -6.85
N LEU A 50 -3.25 0.83 -7.95
CA LEU A 50 -3.20 -0.33 -8.84
C LEU A 50 -3.05 -1.61 -8.02
N LYS A 51 -4.04 -2.50 -8.11
CA LYS A 51 -4.12 -3.74 -7.32
C LYS A 51 -3.69 -4.93 -8.17
N ILE A 52 -2.57 -5.54 -7.79
CA ILE A 52 -1.93 -6.62 -8.54
C ILE A 52 -2.43 -7.97 -8.04
N LYS A 53 -2.86 -8.82 -8.98
CA LYS A 53 -3.30 -10.18 -8.69
C LYS A 53 -2.13 -11.03 -8.20
N GLU A 54 -1.01 -11.01 -8.90
CA GLU A 54 0.16 -11.83 -8.62
C GLU A 54 0.84 -11.47 -7.29
N ILE A 55 1.56 -12.43 -6.74
CA ILE A 55 2.47 -12.19 -5.62
C ILE A 55 3.82 -11.74 -6.17
N ILE A 56 4.37 -10.65 -5.63
CA ILE A 56 5.66 -10.11 -6.08
C ILE A 56 6.79 -10.69 -5.22
N VAL A 57 7.74 -11.39 -5.83
CA VAL A 57 8.93 -11.87 -5.15
C VAL A 57 10.01 -10.80 -5.18
N VAL A 58 10.51 -10.43 -4.00
CA VAL A 58 11.51 -9.39 -3.77
C VAL A 58 12.65 -9.92 -2.88
N GLU A 59 13.79 -9.23 -2.84
CA GLU A 59 14.94 -9.68 -2.04
C GLU A 59 14.71 -9.46 -0.54
N GLY A 60 14.30 -8.25 -0.15
CA GLY A 60 14.20 -7.86 1.25
C GLY A 60 12.97 -7.02 1.62
N LYS A 61 12.95 -6.61 2.90
CA LYS A 61 11.85 -5.84 3.48
C LYS A 61 11.73 -4.43 2.91
N ASP A 62 12.85 -3.78 2.65
CA ASP A 62 12.86 -2.43 2.10
C ASP A 62 12.30 -2.42 0.66
N ASP A 63 12.52 -3.49 -0.09
CA ASP A 63 11.88 -3.72 -1.39
C ASP A 63 10.38 -3.96 -1.25
N THR A 64 9.94 -4.77 -0.27
CA THR A 64 8.51 -4.93 0.06
C THR A 64 7.87 -3.57 0.30
N VAL A 65 8.51 -2.70 1.08
CA VAL A 65 8.01 -1.35 1.36
C VAL A 65 8.00 -0.49 0.09
N ALA A 66 9.02 -0.57 -0.76
CA ALA A 66 9.05 0.13 -2.05
C ALA A 66 7.92 -0.29 -2.99
N VAL A 67 7.68 -1.60 -3.12
CA VAL A 67 6.59 -2.15 -3.91
C VAL A 67 5.23 -1.70 -3.36
N GLN A 68 5.01 -1.83 -2.05
CA GLN A 68 3.74 -1.45 -1.41
C GLN A 68 3.46 0.06 -1.43
N ARG A 69 4.49 0.90 -1.52
CA ARG A 69 4.33 2.34 -1.77
C ARG A 69 3.83 2.61 -3.19
N ALA A 70 4.16 1.75 -4.15
CA ALA A 70 3.84 1.95 -5.56
C ALA A 70 2.49 1.33 -5.95
N VAL A 71 2.19 0.12 -5.46
CA VAL A 71 1.06 -0.73 -5.87
C VAL A 71 0.49 -1.51 -4.67
N GLN A 72 -0.77 -1.95 -4.77
CA GLN A 72 -1.36 -2.85 -3.79
C GLN A 72 -1.09 -4.29 -4.22
N ALA A 73 -0.03 -4.88 -3.65
CA ALA A 73 0.38 -6.25 -3.92
C ALA A 73 0.90 -6.94 -2.64
N ASP A 74 0.73 -8.25 -2.58
CA ASP A 74 1.40 -9.07 -1.56
C ASP A 74 2.80 -9.45 -2.05
N THR A 75 3.73 -9.60 -1.10
CA THR A 75 5.13 -9.89 -1.42
C THR A 75 5.62 -11.17 -0.73
N ILE A 76 6.59 -11.83 -1.38
CA ILE A 76 7.41 -12.88 -0.76
C ILE A 76 8.86 -12.39 -0.78
N GLU A 77 9.46 -12.29 0.40
CA GLU A 77 10.87 -11.93 0.57
C GLU A 77 11.74 -13.20 0.48
N THR A 78 12.81 -13.15 -0.31
CA THR A 78 13.78 -14.26 -0.42
C THR A 78 14.84 -14.23 0.68
N ASN A 79 15.05 -13.08 1.33
CA ASN A 79 16.08 -12.84 2.34
C ASN A 79 17.51 -13.07 1.78
N GLY A 80 17.73 -12.59 0.56
CA GLY A 80 18.99 -12.70 -0.17
C GLY A 80 18.96 -13.75 -1.28
N SER A 81 20.14 -14.00 -1.87
CA SER A 81 20.31 -14.86 -3.05
C SER A 81 20.43 -16.36 -2.76
N ALA A 82 20.55 -16.76 -1.49
CA ALA A 82 20.52 -18.15 -1.06
C ALA A 82 19.09 -18.51 -0.63
N ILE A 83 18.25 -18.88 -1.61
CA ILE A 83 16.83 -19.16 -1.39
C ILE A 83 16.68 -20.57 -0.80
N ASN A 84 15.98 -20.68 0.33
CA ASN A 84 15.71 -21.97 0.97
C ASN A 84 14.48 -22.69 0.37
N GLU A 85 14.38 -23.99 0.63
CA GLU A 85 13.29 -24.87 0.16
C GLU A 85 11.91 -24.33 0.58
N GLU A 86 11.74 -23.87 1.82
CA GLU A 86 10.48 -23.31 2.32
C GLU A 86 10.02 -22.10 1.49
N THR A 87 10.95 -21.25 1.06
CA THR A 87 10.63 -20.11 0.20
C THR A 87 10.27 -20.54 -1.21
N ILE A 88 10.98 -21.53 -1.76
CA ILE A 88 10.65 -22.10 -3.07
C ILE A 88 9.23 -22.71 -3.05
N GLU A 89 8.86 -23.47 -2.02
CA GLU A 89 7.52 -24.05 -1.90
C GLU A 89 6.43 -22.97 -1.78
N ARG A 90 6.69 -21.89 -1.03
CA ARG A 90 5.78 -20.73 -1.00
C ARG A 90 5.62 -20.10 -2.37
N ILE A 91 6.70 -19.96 -3.14
CA ILE A 91 6.66 -19.38 -4.49
C ILE A 91 5.88 -20.30 -5.45
N LYS A 92 6.04 -21.64 -5.35
CA LYS A 92 5.25 -22.61 -6.13
C LYS A 92 3.76 -22.45 -5.84
N LEU A 93 3.38 -22.43 -4.57
CA LEU A 93 1.99 -22.23 -4.16
C LEU A 93 1.43 -20.88 -4.64
N ALA A 94 2.22 -19.79 -4.51
CA ALA A 94 1.84 -18.48 -5.03
C ALA A 94 1.57 -18.51 -6.54
N LYS A 95 2.44 -19.19 -7.31
CA LYS A 95 2.28 -19.32 -8.76
C LYS A 95 0.99 -20.05 -9.12
N GLU A 96 0.68 -21.16 -8.44
CA GLU A 96 -0.52 -21.96 -8.69
C GLU A 96 -1.82 -21.20 -8.36
N THR A 97 -1.80 -20.39 -7.30
CA THR A 97 -3.02 -19.75 -6.76
C THR A 97 -3.30 -18.38 -7.38
N ARG A 98 -2.25 -17.58 -7.61
CA ARG A 98 -2.37 -16.18 -8.03
C ARG A 98 -1.46 -15.80 -9.19
N GLY A 99 -0.40 -16.57 -9.43
CA GLY A 99 0.70 -16.16 -10.28
C GLY A 99 1.78 -15.42 -9.49
N VAL A 100 2.98 -15.34 -10.08
CA VAL A 100 4.16 -14.74 -9.47
C VAL A 100 4.82 -13.78 -10.45
N ILE A 101 5.21 -12.60 -9.96
CA ILE A 101 6.10 -11.66 -10.66
C ILE A 101 7.39 -11.54 -9.85
N ILE A 102 8.54 -11.76 -10.49
CA ILE A 102 9.84 -11.56 -9.85
C ILE A 102 10.32 -10.14 -10.13
N LEU A 103 10.56 -9.37 -9.07
CA LEU A 103 11.09 -8.01 -9.11
C LEU A 103 12.25 -7.90 -8.12
N THR A 104 13.46 -8.12 -8.62
CA THR A 104 14.73 -8.03 -7.88
C THR A 104 15.66 -7.00 -8.49
N ASP A 105 16.72 -6.69 -7.75
CA ASP A 105 17.72 -5.71 -8.09
C ASP A 105 18.40 -5.99 -9.44
N PRO A 106 18.74 -4.94 -10.22
CA PRO A 106 19.47 -5.08 -11.48
C PRO A 106 20.98 -5.25 -11.23
N ASP A 107 21.32 -6.25 -10.42
CA ASP A 107 22.69 -6.61 -10.02
C ASP A 107 22.91 -8.13 -10.01
N PHE A 108 24.08 -8.59 -9.52
CA PHE A 108 24.43 -10.01 -9.53
C PHE A 108 23.60 -10.86 -8.54
N PRO A 109 23.46 -10.48 -7.26
CA PRO A 109 22.53 -11.13 -6.33
C PRO A 109 21.10 -11.24 -6.86
N GLY A 110 20.54 -10.14 -7.39
CA GLY A 110 19.19 -10.10 -7.93
C GLY A 110 18.99 -11.03 -9.13
N GLU A 111 19.98 -11.13 -10.01
CA GLU A 111 19.95 -12.08 -11.14
C GLU A 111 20.07 -13.54 -10.66
N LYS A 112 20.88 -13.81 -9.63
CA LYS A 112 20.98 -15.15 -9.03
C LYS A 112 19.64 -15.59 -8.42
N ILE A 113 18.92 -14.68 -7.77
CA ILE A 113 17.56 -14.94 -7.27
C ILE A 113 16.63 -15.33 -8.44
N ARG A 114 16.62 -14.54 -9.52
CA ARG A 114 15.79 -14.80 -10.71
C ARG A 114 16.05 -16.18 -11.30
N LYS A 115 17.32 -16.53 -11.51
CA LYS A 115 17.70 -17.84 -12.07
C LYS A 115 17.27 -18.99 -11.17
N THR A 116 17.57 -18.89 -9.88
CA THR A 116 17.21 -19.93 -8.90
C THR A 116 15.70 -20.17 -8.90
N ILE A 117 14.88 -19.11 -8.89
CA ILE A 117 13.41 -19.26 -8.91
C ILE A 117 12.94 -19.82 -10.26
N ALA A 118 13.47 -19.33 -11.39
CA ALA A 118 13.08 -19.79 -12.72
C ALA A 118 13.38 -21.29 -12.94
N GLU A 119 14.47 -21.79 -12.36
CA GLU A 119 14.85 -23.22 -12.39
C GLU A 119 13.88 -24.09 -11.58
N HIS A 120 13.47 -23.64 -10.39
CA HIS A 120 12.61 -24.43 -9.49
C HIS A 120 11.11 -24.23 -9.74
N VAL A 121 10.74 -23.09 -10.31
CA VAL A 121 9.35 -22.63 -10.49
C VAL A 121 9.20 -22.01 -11.89
N PRO A 122 9.22 -22.82 -12.97
CA PRO A 122 9.17 -22.33 -14.34
C PRO A 122 7.87 -21.58 -14.62
N GLY A 123 7.87 -20.59 -15.51
CA GLY A 123 6.65 -19.84 -15.88
C GLY A 123 6.24 -18.75 -14.89
N CYS A 124 7.12 -18.36 -13.95
CA CYS A 124 6.99 -17.07 -13.28
C CYS A 124 7.10 -15.93 -14.29
N LYS A 125 6.39 -14.82 -14.04
CA LYS A 125 6.56 -13.59 -14.81
C LYS A 125 7.75 -12.79 -14.26
N HIS A 126 8.36 -11.95 -15.09
CA HIS A 126 9.55 -11.19 -14.71
C HIS A 126 9.36 -9.70 -15.01
N ALA A 127 9.56 -8.87 -13.98
CA ALA A 127 9.59 -7.41 -14.09
C ALA A 127 11.02 -6.91 -13.85
N PHE A 128 11.44 -5.90 -14.60
CA PHE A 128 12.81 -5.37 -14.55
C PHE A 128 12.81 -3.86 -14.37
N LEU A 129 13.65 -3.38 -13.46
CA LEU A 129 13.93 -1.94 -13.33
C LEU A 129 15.12 -1.56 -14.20
N PRO A 130 15.03 -0.45 -14.96
CA PRO A 130 16.21 0.16 -15.54
C PRO A 130 17.22 0.48 -14.43
N LYS A 131 18.48 0.13 -14.63
CA LYS A 131 19.53 0.31 -13.61
C LYS A 131 19.57 1.75 -13.06
N GLN A 132 19.39 2.74 -13.92
CA GLN A 132 19.38 4.16 -13.56
C GLN A 132 18.25 4.51 -12.57
N SER A 133 17.09 3.87 -12.70
CA SER A 133 15.93 4.07 -11.83
C SER A 133 16.07 3.38 -10.48
N ALA A 134 17.04 2.48 -10.31
CA ALA A 134 17.31 1.76 -9.07
C ALA A 134 18.55 2.31 -8.32
N LEU A 135 19.15 3.42 -8.78
CA LEU A 135 20.33 3.99 -8.13
C LEU A 135 19.99 4.76 -6.86
N SER A 136 20.78 4.55 -5.81
CA SER A 136 20.72 5.36 -4.61
C SER A 136 21.06 6.82 -4.90
N LYS A 137 20.24 7.75 -4.38
CA LYS A 137 20.49 9.21 -4.48
C LYS A 137 21.80 9.64 -3.82
N LYS A 138 22.35 8.84 -2.90
CA LYS A 138 23.64 9.08 -2.23
C LYS A 138 24.82 8.46 -2.99
N GLY A 139 24.60 7.89 -4.18
CA GLY A 139 25.63 7.32 -5.05
C GLY A 139 26.20 5.97 -4.58
N LYS A 140 25.68 5.40 -3.50
CA LYS A 140 26.09 4.09 -2.98
C LYS A 140 24.87 3.18 -2.90
N GLY A 141 24.83 2.17 -3.77
CA GLY A 141 23.77 1.16 -3.81
C GLY A 141 22.93 1.22 -5.09
N VAL A 142 22.48 0.04 -5.50
CA VAL A 142 21.48 -0.18 -6.53
C VAL A 142 20.46 -1.14 -5.96
N GLY A 143 19.16 -0.89 -6.16
CA GLY A 143 18.13 -1.81 -5.72
C GLY A 143 16.70 -1.28 -5.83
N VAL A 144 15.73 -2.18 -5.69
CA VAL A 144 14.29 -1.88 -5.76
C VAL A 144 13.90 -0.88 -4.66
N GLU A 145 14.49 -0.97 -3.47
CA GLU A 145 14.27 -0.03 -2.36
C GLU A 145 14.48 1.45 -2.71
N TYR A 146 15.36 1.76 -3.68
CA TYR A 146 15.69 3.12 -4.13
C TYR A 146 14.82 3.61 -5.29
N ALA A 147 14.04 2.72 -5.90
CA ALA A 147 13.23 3.06 -7.07
C ALA A 147 12.08 4.01 -6.72
N THR A 148 11.73 4.87 -7.69
CA THR A 148 10.53 5.71 -7.56
C THR A 148 9.28 4.86 -7.74
N VAL A 149 8.15 5.38 -7.23
CA VAL A 149 6.83 4.77 -7.41
C VAL A 149 6.52 4.55 -8.89
N GLU A 150 6.83 5.53 -9.73
CA GLU A 150 6.60 5.48 -11.18
C GLU A 150 7.47 4.41 -11.84
N ALA A 151 8.73 4.28 -11.44
CA ALA A 151 9.63 3.27 -12.00
C ALA A 151 9.16 1.86 -11.68
N ILE A 152 8.68 1.60 -10.45
CA ILE A 152 8.10 0.31 -10.08
C ILE A 152 6.82 0.03 -10.87
N ARG A 153 5.94 1.02 -11.03
CA ARG A 153 4.71 0.87 -11.83
C ARG A 153 5.02 0.55 -13.28
N GLN A 154 5.96 1.25 -13.90
CA GLN A 154 6.41 0.98 -15.27
C GLN A 154 7.03 -0.41 -15.43
N ALA A 155 7.83 -0.86 -14.46
CA ALA A 155 8.41 -2.20 -14.48
C ALA A 155 7.34 -3.31 -14.45
N LEU A 156 6.20 -3.04 -13.82
CA LEU A 156 5.09 -3.98 -13.69
C LEU A 156 4.09 -3.88 -14.86
N GLU A 157 3.98 -2.73 -15.52
CA GLU A 157 2.89 -2.31 -16.43
C GLU A 157 2.45 -3.37 -17.45
N HIS A 158 3.40 -4.11 -18.04
CA HIS A 158 3.13 -5.09 -19.10
C HIS A 158 3.07 -6.53 -18.62
N VAL A 159 3.17 -6.75 -17.30
CA VAL A 159 3.40 -8.07 -16.72
C VAL A 159 2.26 -8.46 -15.76
N TYR A 160 1.62 -7.50 -15.11
CA TYR A 160 0.61 -7.76 -14.09
C TYR A 160 -0.79 -7.99 -14.69
N GLU A 161 -1.60 -8.74 -13.95
CA GLU A 161 -3.05 -8.80 -14.13
C GLU A 161 -3.74 -8.05 -12.99
N GLU A 162 -4.79 -7.29 -13.30
CA GLU A 162 -5.57 -6.60 -12.27
C GLU A 162 -6.29 -7.61 -11.37
N ALA A 163 -6.21 -7.40 -10.07
CA ALA A 163 -6.84 -8.29 -9.11
C ALA A 163 -8.37 -8.08 -9.09
N VAL A 164 -9.11 -9.14 -9.43
CA VAL A 164 -10.53 -9.23 -9.10
C VAL A 164 -10.69 -9.37 -7.57
N GLU A 165 -11.80 -8.88 -7.02
CA GLU A 165 -12.15 -9.14 -5.63
C GLU A 165 -12.20 -10.65 -5.38
N TRP A 166 -11.56 -11.07 -4.28
CA TRP A 166 -11.56 -12.46 -3.82
C TRP A 166 -12.26 -12.47 -2.47
N GLU A 167 -13.22 -13.37 -2.32
CA GLU A 167 -13.99 -13.51 -1.08
C GLU A 167 -13.16 -14.25 -0.03
N GLU A 168 -13.12 -13.69 1.17
CA GLU A 168 -12.48 -14.33 2.31
C GLU A 168 -13.27 -15.56 2.76
N GLU A 169 -12.67 -16.75 2.64
CA GLU A 169 -13.29 -18.00 3.09
C GLU A 169 -13.03 -18.34 4.56
N ILE A 170 -11.95 -17.82 5.14
CA ILE A 170 -11.47 -18.16 6.49
C ILE A 170 -11.30 -16.87 7.29
N THR A 171 -12.19 -16.66 8.26
CA THR A 171 -12.21 -15.47 9.10
C THR A 171 -11.19 -15.56 10.23
N PHE A 172 -10.85 -14.43 10.84
CA PHE A 172 -10.02 -14.42 12.04
C PHE A 172 -10.69 -15.16 13.22
N ASN A 173 -12.03 -15.17 13.27
CA ASN A 173 -12.77 -15.92 14.28
C ASN A 173 -12.61 -17.42 14.12
N ASP A 174 -12.52 -17.93 12.88
CA ASP A 174 -12.24 -19.35 12.64
C ASP A 174 -10.89 -19.76 13.23
N LEU A 175 -9.88 -18.88 13.19
CA LEU A 175 -8.58 -19.13 13.82
C LEU A 175 -8.65 -19.15 15.36
N LEU A 176 -9.50 -18.32 15.96
CA LEU A 176 -9.75 -18.33 17.41
C LEU A 176 -10.41 -19.65 17.83
N VAL A 177 -11.49 -20.04 17.14
CA VAL A 177 -12.22 -21.29 17.41
C VAL A 177 -11.35 -22.53 17.17
N ALA A 178 -10.47 -22.50 16.17
CA ALA A 178 -9.50 -23.56 15.90
C ALA A 178 -8.36 -23.66 16.93
N GLY A 179 -8.28 -22.75 17.91
CA GLY A 179 -7.19 -22.71 18.89
C GLY A 179 -5.83 -22.38 18.26
N LEU A 180 -5.82 -21.61 17.17
CA LEU A 180 -4.59 -21.12 16.50
C LEU A 180 -4.15 -19.75 17.04
N VAL A 181 -4.96 -19.14 17.90
CA VAL A 181 -4.72 -17.85 18.54
C VAL A 181 -5.04 -17.96 20.02
N GLY A 182 -4.07 -17.63 20.87
CA GLY A 182 -4.18 -17.82 22.32
C GLY A 182 -4.06 -19.29 22.73
N GLY A 183 -3.77 -19.55 24.01
CA GLY A 183 -3.56 -20.90 24.52
C GLY A 183 -2.15 -21.47 24.29
N ALA A 184 -1.80 -22.49 25.09
CA ALA A 184 -0.45 -23.04 25.13
C ALA A 184 -0.03 -23.74 23.82
N LEU A 185 -0.96 -24.41 23.15
CA LEU A 185 -0.69 -25.22 21.95
C LEU A 185 -0.75 -24.42 20.64
N ALA A 186 -1.26 -23.19 20.66
CA ALA A 186 -1.47 -22.41 19.44
C ALA A 186 -0.20 -22.18 18.62
N LYS A 187 0.96 -21.98 19.28
CA LYS A 187 2.23 -21.81 18.56
C LYS A 187 2.60 -23.07 17.76
N ALA A 188 2.53 -24.24 18.41
CA ALA A 188 2.86 -25.52 17.80
C ALA A 188 1.88 -25.85 16.66
N ARG A 189 0.58 -25.66 16.90
CA ARG A 189 -0.47 -25.86 15.87
C ARG A 189 -0.24 -24.97 14.66
N ARG A 190 0.04 -23.67 14.84
CA ARG A 190 0.35 -22.76 13.72
C ARG A 190 1.59 -23.17 12.95
N GLN A 191 2.64 -23.61 13.65
CA GLN A 191 3.86 -24.07 13.00
C GLN A 191 3.59 -25.28 12.12
N ARG A 192 2.89 -26.28 12.65
CA ARG A 192 2.57 -27.49 11.89
C ARG A 192 1.61 -27.22 10.75
N LEU A 193 0.55 -26.44 10.99
CA LEU A 193 -0.41 -26.02 9.98
C LEU A 193 0.28 -25.27 8.83
N GLY A 194 1.18 -24.33 9.16
CA GLY A 194 1.92 -23.55 8.17
C GLY A 194 2.83 -24.41 7.28
N GLN A 195 3.39 -25.50 7.82
CA GLN A 195 4.16 -26.49 7.06
C GLN A 195 3.26 -27.29 6.11
N LEU A 196 2.14 -27.81 6.62
CA LEU A 196 1.19 -28.61 5.82
C LEU A 196 0.62 -27.80 4.64
N LEU A 197 0.27 -26.55 4.90
CA LEU A 197 -0.26 -25.63 3.88
C LEU A 197 0.85 -24.98 3.03
N LYS A 198 2.13 -25.24 3.32
CA LYS A 198 3.29 -24.63 2.64
C LYS A 198 3.27 -23.09 2.64
N ILE A 199 2.67 -22.48 3.66
CA ILE A 199 2.62 -21.03 3.85
C ILE A 199 3.64 -20.53 4.88
N GLY A 200 4.41 -21.43 5.49
CA GLY A 200 5.47 -21.13 6.45
C GLY A 200 4.99 -20.68 7.83
N TYR A 201 5.93 -20.50 8.76
CA TYR A 201 5.61 -20.12 10.15
C TYR A 201 5.21 -18.65 10.28
N THR A 202 4.18 -18.38 11.09
CA THR A 202 3.69 -17.03 11.41
C THR A 202 3.03 -16.95 12.79
N ASN A 203 2.86 -15.73 13.29
CA ASN A 203 1.92 -15.45 14.40
C ASN A 203 0.48 -15.48 13.88
N GLY A 204 -0.52 -15.47 14.79
CA GLY A 204 -1.94 -15.60 14.41
C GLY A 204 -2.44 -14.53 13.43
N LYS A 205 -2.04 -13.27 13.60
CA LYS A 205 -2.43 -12.18 12.68
C LYS A 205 -1.82 -12.38 11.30
N GLN A 206 -0.57 -12.80 11.24
CA GLN A 206 0.09 -13.06 9.96
C GLN A 206 -0.37 -14.36 9.31
N LEU A 207 -0.76 -15.38 10.08
CA LEU A 207 -1.35 -16.61 9.56
C LEU A 207 -2.62 -16.28 8.79
N HIS A 208 -3.52 -15.49 9.40
CA HIS A 208 -4.74 -15.03 8.76
C HIS A 208 -4.47 -14.34 7.42
N LYS A 209 -3.52 -13.39 7.41
CA LYS A 209 -3.08 -12.73 6.17
C LYS A 209 -2.52 -13.71 5.14
N ARG A 210 -1.72 -14.69 5.55
CA ARG A 210 -1.16 -15.69 4.61
C ARG A 210 -2.23 -16.60 4.03
N LEU A 211 -3.23 -17.01 4.80
CA LEU A 211 -4.36 -17.80 4.30
C LEU A 211 -5.08 -17.06 3.17
N GLN A 212 -5.32 -15.75 3.35
CA GLN A 212 -5.91 -14.89 2.31
C GLN A 212 -4.96 -14.69 1.12
N MET A 213 -3.70 -14.37 1.40
CA MET A 213 -2.67 -14.12 0.38
C MET A 213 -2.50 -15.32 -0.55
N PHE A 214 -2.47 -16.54 -0.03
CA PHE A 214 -2.34 -17.77 -0.82
C PHE A 214 -3.68 -18.35 -1.27
N ARG A 215 -4.80 -17.65 -1.03
CA ARG A 215 -6.17 -18.09 -1.37
C ARG A 215 -6.44 -19.53 -0.91
N ILE A 216 -6.03 -19.84 0.32
CA ILE A 216 -6.26 -21.15 0.91
C ILE A 216 -7.77 -21.34 1.09
N SER A 217 -8.30 -22.40 0.50
CA SER A 217 -9.71 -22.73 0.64
C SER A 217 -10.04 -23.18 2.06
N LYS A 218 -11.29 -22.98 2.46
CA LYS A 218 -11.81 -23.46 3.75
C LYS A 218 -11.57 -24.96 3.94
N HIS A 219 -11.76 -25.75 2.89
CA HIS A 219 -11.54 -27.19 2.91
C HIS A 219 -10.07 -27.54 3.21
N ALA A 220 -9.13 -26.98 2.45
CA ALA A 220 -7.70 -27.23 2.65
C ALA A 220 -7.24 -26.84 4.07
N PHE A 221 -7.75 -25.72 4.59
CA PHE A 221 -7.48 -25.27 5.95
C PHE A 221 -7.97 -26.27 7.01
N TYR A 222 -9.22 -26.72 6.93
CA TYR A 222 -9.76 -27.65 7.92
C TYR A 222 -9.14 -29.05 7.82
N ASP A 223 -8.82 -29.54 6.62
CA ASP A 223 -8.11 -30.82 6.46
C ASP A 223 -6.75 -30.80 7.16
N ALA A 224 -5.96 -29.75 6.90
CA ALA A 224 -4.67 -29.56 7.52
C ALA A 224 -4.81 -29.40 9.05
N LEU A 225 -5.82 -28.66 9.52
CA LEU A 225 -6.11 -28.52 10.95
C LEU A 225 -6.46 -29.87 11.60
N GLN A 226 -7.31 -30.68 10.96
CA GLN A 226 -7.66 -32.00 11.47
C GLN A 226 -6.42 -32.91 11.57
N GLN A 227 -5.51 -32.82 10.60
CA GLN A 227 -4.24 -33.52 10.70
C GLN A 227 -3.39 -33.06 11.89
N VAL A 228 -3.25 -31.74 12.09
CA VAL A 228 -2.53 -31.19 13.27
C VAL A 228 -3.12 -31.72 14.57
N LEU A 229 -4.46 -31.73 14.69
CA LEU A 229 -5.14 -32.19 15.91
C LEU A 229 -5.03 -33.71 16.13
N ARG A 230 -4.89 -34.51 15.07
CA ARG A 230 -4.60 -35.95 15.20
C ARG A 230 -3.18 -36.19 15.67
N GLU A 231 -2.21 -35.54 15.03
CA GLU A 231 -0.79 -35.63 15.40
C GLU A 231 -0.55 -35.15 16.84
N GLU A 232 -1.29 -34.15 17.31
CA GLU A 232 -1.24 -33.69 18.71
C GLU A 232 -1.66 -34.81 19.69
N LYS A 233 -2.77 -35.49 19.41
CA LYS A 233 -3.30 -36.58 20.27
C LYS A 233 -2.42 -37.83 20.28
N GLU A 234 -1.67 -38.08 19.22
CA GLU A 234 -0.76 -39.23 19.13
C GLU A 234 0.54 -39.01 19.92
N ASN A 235 0.86 -37.75 20.26
CA ASN A 235 2.06 -37.38 21.00
C ASN A 235 1.80 -37.08 22.49
N ASP A 236 0.53 -37.09 22.93
CA ASP A 236 0.09 -37.00 24.32
C ASP A 236 -0.02 -38.39 24.97
#